data_AF-A0A9X8GSD4-F1
#
_entry.id   AF-A0A9X8GSD4-F1
#
_cell.length_a   1.000
_cell.length_b   1.000
_cell.length_c   1.000
_cell.angle_alpha   90.00
_cell.angle_beta   90.00
_cell.angle_gamma   90.00
#
_symmetry.space_group_name_H-M   'P 1'
#
loop_
_entity.id
_entity.type
_entity.pdbx_description
1 polymer ?
#
loop_
_entity_poly.entity_id
_entity_poly.type
_entity_poly.pdbx_seq_one_letter_code
_entity_poly.pdbx_strand_id
1 'polypeptide(L)' 'MPMDFLRRIEDASFPLAVTDPADIRNAAVLVAAGFVEATLPSEAEGPEVPGVVLRITPLGRAELARMRNKA' A
#
# COMPACT_ATOMS: atom_id res chain seq x y z
N MET A 1 6.76 6.87 -5.30
CA MET A 1 5.64 7.65 -4.71
C MET A 1 4.52 6.71 -4.28
N PRO A 2 3.55 7.13 -3.44
CA PRO A 2 2.48 6.24 -2.96
C PRO A 2 1.69 5.54 -4.08
N MET A 3 1.37 6.26 -5.15
CA MET A 3 0.64 5.67 -6.28
C MET A 3 1.50 4.71 -7.13
N ASP A 4 2.83 4.89 -7.17
CA ASP A 4 3.72 3.91 -7.80
C ASP A 4 3.75 2.61 -7.01
N PHE A 5 3.77 2.72 -5.68
CA PHE A 5 3.67 1.55 -4.80
C PHE A 5 2.34 0.84 -5.00
N LEU A 6 1.21 1.56 -4.98
CA LEU A 6 -0.11 0.98 -5.23
C LEU A 6 -0.18 0.23 -6.57
N ARG A 7 0.37 0.83 -7.63
CA ARG A 7 0.43 0.19 -8.97
C ARG A 7 1.31 -1.05 -8.97
N ARG A 8 2.46 -1.01 -8.28
CA ARG A 8 3.38 -2.16 -8.20
C ARG A 8 2.76 -3.36 -7.49
N ILE A 9 1.91 -3.13 -6.49
CA ILE A 9 1.26 -4.21 -5.73
C ILE A 9 -0.10 -4.62 -6.32
N GLU A 10 -0.50 -4.07 -7.47
CA GLU A 10 -1.82 -4.31 -8.07
C GLU A 10 -2.12 -5.80 -8.26
N ASP A 11 -1.15 -6.53 -8.82
CA ASP A 11 -1.25 -7.96 -9.15
C ASP A 11 -0.53 -8.86 -8.13
N ALA A 12 -0.14 -8.31 -6.98
CA ALA A 12 0.49 -9.09 -5.92
C ALA A 12 -0.50 -10.06 -5.26
N SER A 13 0.02 -11.17 -4.72
CA SER A 13 -0.75 -12.01 -3.82
C SER A 13 -0.83 -11.35 -2.45
N PHE A 14 -2.02 -11.37 -1.84
CA PHE A 14 -2.25 -10.83 -0.51
C PHE A 14 -2.51 -11.97 0.50
N PRO A 15 -2.09 -11.82 1.77
CA PRO A 15 -1.42 -10.65 2.36
C PRO A 15 0.03 -10.48 1.86
N LEU A 16 0.45 -9.22 1.69
CA LEU A 16 1.77 -8.85 1.19
C LEU A 16 2.61 -8.21 2.31
N ALA A 17 3.74 -8.84 2.65
CA ALA A 17 4.72 -8.26 3.56
C ALA A 17 5.50 -7.11 2.89
N VAL A 18 5.70 -6.02 3.61
CA VAL A 18 6.38 -4.81 3.16
C VAL A 18 7.49 -4.49 4.17
N THR A 19 8.73 -4.67 3.75
CA THR A 19 9.92 -4.50 4.61
C THR A 19 10.68 -3.22 4.32
N ASP A 20 10.51 -2.62 3.14
CA ASP A 20 11.17 -1.35 2.80
C ASP A 20 10.50 -0.19 3.57
N PRO A 21 11.25 0.58 4.38
CA PRO A 21 10.72 1.73 5.10
C PRO A 21 10.03 2.77 4.19
N ALA A 22 10.50 2.95 2.95
CA ALA A 22 9.86 3.85 1.99
C ALA A 22 8.50 3.32 1.55
N ASP A 23 8.38 2.02 1.34
CA ASP A 23 7.11 1.38 1.01
C ASP A 23 6.15 1.34 2.19
N ILE A 24 6.63 1.17 3.42
CA ILE A 24 5.81 1.28 4.64
C ILE A 24 5.21 2.69 4.74
N ARG A 25 6.00 3.74 4.50
CA ARG A 25 5.48 5.12 4.45
C ARG A 25 4.47 5.32 3.32
N ASN A 26 4.73 4.77 2.14
CA ASN A 26 3.78 4.82 1.03
C ASN A 26 2.47 4.10 1.37
N ALA A 27 2.55 2.92 1.99
CA ALA A 27 1.39 2.17 2.46
C ALA A 27 0.59 2.96 3.50
N ALA A 28 1.25 3.67 4.42
CA ALA A 28 0.59 4.52 5.41
C ALA A 28 -0.26 5.63 4.74
N VAL A 29 0.28 6.29 3.72
CA VAL A 29 -0.46 7.29 2.93
C VAL A 29 -1.66 6.65 2.22
N LEU A 30 -1.50 5.45 1.64
CA LEU A 30 -2.58 4.75 0.96
C LEU A 30 -3.68 4.25 1.91
N VAL A 31 -3.31 3.85 3.14
CA VAL A 31 -4.27 3.53 4.20
C VAL A 31 -5.07 4.78 4.57
N ALA A 32 -4.39 5.91 4.79
CA ALA A 32 -5.05 7.18 5.09
C ALA A 32 -5.99 7.64 3.96
N ALA A 33 -5.65 7.34 2.71
CA ALA A 33 -6.50 7.59 1.54
C ALA A 33 -7.63 6.55 1.34
N GLY A 34 -7.64 5.47 2.12
CA GLY A 34 -8.62 4.39 2.00
C GLY A 34 -8.43 3.48 0.79
N PHE A 35 -7.26 3.49 0.15
CA PHE A 35 -6.96 2.70 -1.05
C PHE A 35 -6.48 1.29 -0.73
N VAL A 36 -5.92 1.07 0.45
CA VAL A 36 -5.50 -0.25 0.93
C VAL A 36 -5.91 -0.45 2.38
N GLU A 37 -6.04 -1.71 2.78
CA GLU A 37 -6.04 -2.10 4.20
C GLU A 37 -4.68 -2.71 4.52
N ALA A 38 -4.06 -2.28 5.62
CA ALA A 38 -2.76 -2.77 6.05
C ALA A 38 -2.60 -2.68 7.56
N THR A 39 -1.79 -3.58 8.10
CA THR A 39 -1.21 -3.48 9.45
C THR A 39 0.20 -2.93 9.29
N LEU A 40 0.48 -1.77 9.85
CA LEU A 40 1.77 -1.09 9.72
C LEU A 40 2.43 -0.96 11.08
N PRO A 41 3.76 -1.06 11.17
CA PRO A 41 4.47 -0.79 12.41
C PRO A 41 4.23 0.65 12.86
N SER A 42 4.01 0.82 14.15
CA SER A 42 4.04 2.10 14.82
C SER A 42 5.48 2.63 14.92
N GLU A 43 5.62 3.94 15.14
CA GLU A 43 6.94 4.56 15.34
C GLU A 43 7.72 3.97 16.53
N ALA A 44 7.02 3.33 17.47
CA ALA A 44 7.62 2.69 18.65
C ALA A 44 8.18 1.29 18.36
N GLU A 45 7.73 0.62 17.30
CA GLU A 45 8.07 -0.79 17.01
C GLU A 45 9.42 -0.97 16.30
N GLY A 46 10.12 0.13 16.01
CA GLY A 46 11.44 0.11 15.39
C GLY A 46 11.41 -0.29 13.91
N PRO A 47 12.50 -0.03 13.16
CA PRO A 47 12.54 -0.19 11.71
C PRO A 47 12.54 -1.65 11.22
N GLU A 48 12.65 -2.63 12.11
CA GLU A 48 12.76 -4.06 11.78
C GLU A 48 11.41 -4.76 11.63
N VAL A 49 10.32 -4.14 12.10
CA VAL A 49 8.98 -4.75 12.03
C VAL A 49 8.38 -4.49 10.65
N PRO A 50 8.02 -5.55 9.88
CA PRO A 50 7.42 -5.38 8.57
C PRO A 50 5.98 -4.87 8.66
N GLY A 51 5.58 -4.06 7.68
CA GLY A 51 4.17 -3.83 7.39
C GLY A 51 3.55 -5.01 6.64
N VAL A 52 2.24 -5.16 6.73
CA VAL A 52 1.48 -6.18 6.00
C VAL A 52 0.28 -5.52 5.33
N VAL A 53 0.26 -5.49 4.00
CA VAL A 53 -0.93 -5.08 3.24
C VAL A 53 -1.85 -6.28 3.12
N LEU A 54 -3.10 -6.13 3.56
CA LEU A 54 -4.10 -7.18 3.56
C LEU A 54 -4.86 -7.27 2.25
N ARG A 55 -5.12 -6.11 1.62
CA ARG A 55 -5.77 -6.00 0.31
C ARG A 55 -5.72 -4.58 -0.23
N ILE A 56 -5.91 -4.43 -1.53
CA ILE A 56 -6.35 -3.18 -2.15
C ILE A 56 -7.87 -3.08 -2.02
N THR A 57 -8.39 -1.92 -1.61
CA THR A 57 -9.83 -1.70 -1.46
C THR A 57 -10.53 -1.51 -2.81
N PRO A 58 -11.87 -1.63 -2.90
CA PRO A 58 -12.60 -1.26 -4.09
C PRO A 58 -12.30 0.18 -4.56
N LEU A 59 -12.11 1.11 -3.62
CA LEU A 59 -11.72 2.49 -3.93
C LEU A 59 -10.32 2.55 -4.56
N GLY A 60 -9.34 1.84 -3.99
CA GLY A 60 -7.99 1.78 -4.55
C GLY A 60 -7.96 1.13 -5.94
N ARG A 61 -8.76 0.08 -6.17
CA ARG A 61 -8.92 -0.54 -7.51
C ARG A 61 -9.54 0.43 -8.52
N ALA A 62 -10.54 1.20 -8.10
CA ALA A 62 -11.15 2.21 -8.95
C ALA A 62 -10.14 3.30 -9.33
N GLU A 63 -9.28 3.73 -8.41
CA GLU A 63 -8.23 4.71 -8.69
C GLU A 63 -7.17 4.16 -9.65
N LEU A 64 -6.73 2.91 -9.48
CA LEU A 64 -5.84 2.23 -10.42
C LEU A 64 -6.43 2.17 -11.84
N ALA A 65 -7.72 1.85 -11.96
CA ALA A 65 -8.42 1.86 -13.24
C ALA A 65 -8.46 3.28 -13.87
N ARG A 66 -8.70 4.32 -13.07
CA ARG A 66 -8.68 5.72 -13.55
C ARG A 66 -7.30 6.14 -14.05
N MET A 67 -6.23 5.70 -13.39
CA MET A 67 -4.85 5.99 -13.80
C MET A 67 -4.50 5.36 -15.14
N ARG A 68 -4.91 4.11 -15.39
CA ARG A 68 -4.70 3.44 -16.69
C ARG A 68 -5.38 4.17 -17.84
N ASN A 69 -6.56 4.74 -17.61
CA ASN A 69 -7.32 5.43 -18.66
C ASN A 69 -6.79 6.84 -18.98
N LYS A 70 -5.83 7.34 -18.20
CA LYS A 70 -5.21 8.66 -18.39
C LYS A 70 -3.80 8.58 -18.99
N ALA A 71 -3.24 7.38 -19.12
CA ALA A 71 -1.95 7.11 -19.76
C ALA A 71 -2.14 6.89 -21.26
#